data_AF-A0A7K6IIA6-F1
#
_entry.id   AF-A0A7K6IIA6-F1
#
_cell.length_a   1.000
_cell.length_b   1.000
_cell.length_c   1.000
_cell.angle_alpha   90.00
_cell.angle_beta   90.00
_cell.angle_gamma   90.00
#
_symmetry.space_group_name_H-M   'P 1'
#
loop_
_entity.id
_entity.type
_entity.pdbx_description
1 polymer ?
#
loop_
_entity_poly.entity_id
_entity_poly.type
_entity_poly.pdbx_seq_one_letter_code
_entity_poly.pdbx_strand_id
1 'polypeptide(L)'
;SLQDRFALHLYSVNGKLLSSVPLDREVTAMCLTEDFVVLGTSECGLEIRELQSLRAAVPPVPMRVPVHSVSVTKEKSHILVGLE
;
A
#
# COMPACT_ATOMS: atom_id res chain seq x y z
N SER A 1 -4.55 17.74 -11.01
CA SER A 1 -5.86 17.11 -10.73
C SER A 1 -5.76 16.46 -9.34
N LEU A 2 -6.76 15.75 -8.80
CA LEU A 2 -6.59 15.06 -7.50
C LEU A 2 -5.44 14.03 -7.50
N GLN A 3 -4.96 13.62 -8.68
CA GLN A 3 -3.87 12.66 -8.89
C GLN A 3 -2.48 13.16 -8.48
N ASP A 4 -2.31 14.45 -8.19
CA ASP A 4 -1.01 15.04 -7.81
C ASP A 4 -0.82 15.19 -6.28
N ARG A 5 -1.79 14.76 -5.45
CA ARG A 5 -1.77 15.05 -4.00
C ARG A 5 -0.98 14.03 -3.18
N PHE A 6 -0.96 12.76 -3.59
CA PHE A 6 -0.36 11.68 -2.81
C PHE A 6 0.69 10.95 -3.62
N ALA A 7 1.74 10.46 -2.96
CA ALA A 7 2.79 9.69 -3.58
C ALA A 7 3.35 8.66 -2.59
N LEU A 8 3.80 7.53 -3.12
CA LEU A 8 4.57 6.53 -2.39
C LEU A 8 6.04 6.65 -2.81
N HIS A 9 6.90 6.91 -1.84
CA HIS A 9 8.34 7.05 -2.05
C HIS A 9 9.07 5.91 -1.36
N LEU A 10 9.94 5.22 -2.09
CA LEU A 10 10.87 4.24 -1.53
C LEU A 10 12.25 4.86 -1.43
N TYR A 11 12.78 4.93 -0.22
CA TYR A 11 14.17 5.28 0.04
C TYR A 11 14.94 4.05 0.50
N SER A 12 16.21 3.97 0.12
CA SER A 12 17.15 3.05 0.75
C SER A 12 17.49 3.51 2.17
N VAL A 13 18.09 2.62 2.96
CA VAL A 13 18.48 2.89 4.35
C VAL A 13 19.52 4.01 4.50
N ASN A 14 20.23 4.37 3.42
CA ASN A 14 21.16 5.52 3.43
C ASN A 14 20.51 6.83 2.95
N GLY A 15 19.19 6.85 2.74
CA GLY A 15 18.43 8.04 2.34
C GLY A 15 18.37 8.29 0.83
N LYS A 16 18.94 7.43 -0.02
CA LYS A 16 18.78 7.57 -1.48
C LYS A 16 17.36 7.19 -1.93
N LEU A 17 16.71 8.07 -2.70
CA LEU A 17 15.44 7.77 -3.38
C LEU A 17 15.65 6.68 -4.44
N LEU A 18 14.88 5.60 -4.34
CA LEU A 18 14.94 4.44 -5.24
C LEU A 18 13.76 4.42 -6.22
N SER A 19 12.54 4.69 -5.75
CA SER A 19 11.33 4.73 -6.58
C SER A 19 10.34 5.74 -6.02
N SER A 20 9.50 6.29 -6.90
CA SER A 20 8.45 7.24 -6.56
C SER A 20 7.29 7.05 -7.53
N VAL A 21 6.10 6.78 -7.00
CA VAL A 21 4.87 6.65 -7.80
C VAL A 21 3.78 7.55 -7.24
N PRO A 22 3.00 8.23 -8.10
CA PRO A 22 1.81 8.93 -7.64
C PRO A 22 0.77 7.92 -7.12
N LEU A 23 -0.06 8.38 -6.20
CA LEU A 23 -1.20 7.65 -5.68
C LEU A 23 -2.47 8.45 -5.93
N ASP A 24 -3.51 7.79 -6.45
CA ASP A 24 -4.82 8.41 -6.68
C ASP A 24 -5.65 8.57 -5.40
N ARG A 25 -5.21 7.93 -4.30
CA ARG A 25 -5.98 7.63 -3.09
C ARG A 25 -5.15 7.92 -1.84
N GLU A 26 -5.77 8.35 -0.76
CA GLU A 26 -5.08 8.55 0.52
C GLU A 26 -4.81 7.21 1.22
N VAL A 27 -3.55 6.95 1.56
CA VAL A 27 -3.16 5.74 2.30
C VAL A 27 -3.37 5.98 3.80
N THR A 28 -4.16 5.10 4.41
CA THR A 28 -4.51 5.14 5.83
C THR A 28 -3.78 4.07 6.64
N ALA A 29 -3.35 2.97 6.00
CA ALA A 29 -2.61 1.90 6.63
C ALA A 29 -1.58 1.32 5.67
N MET A 30 -0.43 0.86 6.19
CA MET A 30 0.65 0.28 5.40
C MET A 30 1.32 -0.84 6.18
N CYS A 31 1.65 -1.94 5.50
CA CYS A 31 2.57 -2.94 6.02
C CYS A 31 3.45 -3.52 4.91
N LEU A 32 4.64 -3.98 5.30
CA LEU A 32 5.61 -4.57 4.39
C LEU A 32 5.62 -6.09 4.56
N THR A 33 5.78 -6.81 3.46
CA THR A 33 5.99 -8.27 3.46
C THR A 33 6.95 -8.65 2.35
N GLU A 34 8.21 -8.96 2.71
CA GLU A 34 9.29 -9.30 1.76
C GLU A 34 9.30 -8.40 0.52
N ASP A 35 8.76 -8.91 -0.59
CA ASP A 35 8.79 -8.29 -1.90
C ASP A 35 7.59 -7.37 -2.18
N PHE A 36 6.72 -7.15 -1.19
CA PHE A 36 5.51 -6.36 -1.35
C PHE A 36 5.30 -5.33 -0.24
N VAL A 37 4.57 -4.28 -0.61
CA VAL A 37 3.91 -3.35 0.30
C VAL A 37 2.40 -3.49 0.12
N VAL A 38 1.70 -3.63 1.24
CA VAL A 38 0.24 -3.67 1.30
C VAL A 38 -0.25 -2.33 1.83
N LEU A 39 -1.18 -1.71 1.12
CA LEU A 39 -1.77 -0.42 1.44
C LEU A 39 -3.26 -0.57 1.70
N GLY A 40 -3.74 0.05 2.77
CA GLY A 40 -5.14 0.38 2.97
C GLY A 40 -5.40 1.83 2.63
N THR A 41 -6.56 2.13 2.03
CA THR A 41 -6.92 3.50 1.64
C THR A 41 -8.21 4.00 2.30
N SER A 42 -8.35 5.33 2.36
CA SER A 42 -9.57 5.98 2.86
C SER A 42 -10.78 5.76 1.94
N GLU A 43 -10.54 5.49 0.66
CA GLU A 43 -11.58 5.21 -0.32
C GLU A 43 -11.85 3.71 -0.51
N CYS A 44 -11.70 2.96 0.58
CA CYS A 44 -12.07 1.54 0.66
C CYS A 44 -11.25 0.64 -0.28
N GLY A 45 -9.98 0.96 -0.52
CA GLY A 45 -9.07 0.13 -1.31
C GLY A 45 -8.10 -0.68 -0.45
N LEU A 46 -7.88 -1.94 -0.82
CA LEU A 46 -6.70 -2.72 -0.42
C LEU A 46 -5.81 -2.92 -1.65
N GLU A 47 -4.61 -2.38 -1.62
CA GLU A 47 -3.65 -2.47 -2.73
C GLU A 47 -2.44 -3.30 -2.32
N ILE A 48 -1.96 -4.15 -3.21
CA ILE A 48 -0.73 -4.92 -3.04
C ILE A 48 0.20 -4.52 -4.17
N ARG A 49 1.37 -3.99 -3.81
CA ARG A 49 2.36 -3.45 -4.75
C ARG A 49 3.70 -4.11 -4.54
N GLU A 50 4.47 -4.29 -5.61
CA GLU A 50 5.86 -4.75 -5.51
C GLU A 50 6.70 -3.70 -4.77
N LEU A 51 7.56 -4.13 -3.85
CA LEU A 51 8.35 -3.22 -3.02
C LEU A 51 9.35 -2.43 -3.86
N GLN A 52 10.09 -3.07 -4.77
CA GLN A 52 11.15 -2.39 -5.52
C GLN A 52 10.61 -1.40 -6.56
N SER A 53 9.54 -1.77 -7.27
CA SER A 53 8.99 -0.97 -8.36
C SER A 53 7.84 -0.05 -7.92
N LEU A 54 7.19 -0.34 -6.80
CA LEU A 54 5.95 0.28 -6.29
C LEU A 54 4.76 0.13 -7.25
N ARG A 55 4.86 -0.73 -8.27
CA ARG A 55 3.78 -1.04 -9.20
C ARG A 55 2.77 -1.97 -8.55
N ALA A 56 1.51 -1.86 -8.96
CA ALA A 56 0.48 -2.80 -8.55
C ALA A 56 0.87 -4.23 -8.95
N ALA A 57 0.94 -5.12 -7.97
CA ALA A 57 1.22 -6.54 -8.17
C ALA A 57 -0.05 -7.30 -8.58
N VAL A 58 -1.21 -6.84 -8.08
CA VAL A 58 -2.54 -7.34 -8.43
C VAL A 58 -3.52 -6.16 -8.52
N PRO A 59 -4.69 -6.35 -9.16
CA PRO A 59 -5.76 -5.36 -9.12
C PRO A 59 -6.17 -5.03 -7.67
N PRO A 60 -6.48 -3.76 -7.35
CA PRO A 60 -6.95 -3.38 -6.02
C PRO A 60 -8.20 -4.17 -5.61
N VAL A 61 -8.25 -4.58 -4.35
CA VAL A 61 -9.41 -5.29 -3.79
C VAL A 61 -10.32 -4.26 -3.12
N PRO A 62 -11.58 -4.11 -3.58
CA PRO A 62 -12.51 -3.17 -2.97
C PRO A 62 -13.00 -3.68 -1.61
N MET A 63 -12.97 -2.80 -0.62
CA MET A 63 -13.53 -2.98 0.71
C MET A 63 -14.89 -2.26 0.81
N ARG A 64 -15.64 -2.54 1.89
CA ARG A 64 -16.97 -1.93 2.10
C ARG A 64 -16.90 -0.53 2.72
N VAL A 65 -15.85 -0.27 3.48
CA VAL A 65 -15.61 0.94 4.28
C VAL A 65 -14.08 1.19 4.29
N PRO A 66 -13.63 2.37 4.74
CA PRO A 66 -12.21 2.72 4.79
C PRO A 66 -11.38 1.68 5.57
N VAL A 67 -10.14 1.50 5.14
CA VAL A 67 -9.21 0.58 5.83
C VAL A 67 -8.55 1.33 6.98
N HIS A 68 -8.70 0.81 8.20
CA HIS A 68 -8.08 1.38 9.39
C HIS A 68 -6.72 0.75 9.72
N SER A 69 -6.56 -0.56 9.47
CA SER A 69 -5.31 -1.26 9.72
C SER A 69 -5.10 -2.43 8.78
N VAL A 70 -3.83 -2.78 8.52
CA VAL A 70 -3.44 -3.94 7.74
C VAL A 70 -2.33 -4.71 8.45
N SER A 71 -2.39 -6.04 8.39
CA SER A 71 -1.35 -6.93 8.90
C SER A 71 -1.20 -8.13 7.98
N VAL A 72 0.01 -8.65 7.85
CA VAL A 72 0.29 -9.88 7.13
C VAL A 72 0.65 -10.95 8.15
N THR A 73 0.06 -12.12 8.00
CA THR A 73 0.38 -13.30 8.82
C THR A 73 1.86 -13.69 8.71
N LYS A 74 2.39 -14.36 9.73
CA LYS A 74 3.81 -14.74 9.79
C LYS A 74 4.24 -15.59 8.59
N GLU A 75 3.37 -16.49 8.15
CA GLU A 75 3.58 -17.37 7.00
C GLU A 75 3.31 -16.67 5.66
N LYS A 76 2.94 -15.38 5.68
CA LYS A 76 2.69 -14.52 4.51
C LYS A 76 1.61 -15.05 3.57
N SER A 77 0.74 -15.89 4.07
CA SER A 77 -0.34 -16.51 3.30
C SER A 77 -1.63 -15.71 3.32
N HIS A 78 -1.81 -14.87 4.36
CA HIS A 78 -3.04 -14.11 4.58
C HIS A 78 -2.76 -12.68 5.01
N ILE A 79 -3.68 -11.80 4.63
CA ILE A 79 -3.74 -10.39 5.04
C ILE A 79 -4.96 -10.21 5.93
N LEU A 80 -4.77 -9.64 7.11
CA LEU A 80 -5.83 -9.18 8.01
C LEU A 80 -6.06 -7.69 7.77
N VAL A 81 -7.32 -7.30 7.61
CA VAL A 81 -7.72 -5.92 7.33
C VAL A 81 -8.74 -5.48 8.38
N GLY A 82 -8.36 -4.50 9.19
CA GLY A 82 -9.28 -3.81 10.09
C GLY A 82 -9.98 -2.70 9.32
N LEU A 83 -11.31 -2.70 9.35
CA LEU A 83 -12.19 -1.76 8.67
C LEU A 83 -12.85 -0.80 9.68
N GLU A 84 -13.25 0.39 9.24
CA GLU A 84 -13.99 1.36 10.08
C GLU A 84 -15.44 0.96 10.40
#